data_AF-A0A1I1A7B9-F1
#
_entry.id   AF-A0A1I1A7B9-F1
#
_cell.length_a   1.000
_cell.length_b   1.000
_cell.length_c   1.000
_cell.angle_alpha   90.00
_cell.angle_beta   90.00
_cell.angle_gamma   90.00
#
_symmetry.space_group_name_H-M   'P 1'
#
loop_
_entity.id
_entity.type
_entity.pdbx_description
1 polymer ?
#
loop_
_entity_poly.entity_id
_entity_poly.type
_entity_poly.pdbx_seq_one_letter_code
_entity_poly.pdbx_strand_id
1 'polypeptide(L)' 'MIIASTRGGYYGADTPMAALEHQESHLRSFLGFLGITQLEIVRAEGVKVSDEARAQALSAAFEQIGALQAA' A
#
# COMPACT_ATOMS: atom_id res chain seq x y z
N MET A 1 -8.57 -5.18 -9.61
CA MET A 1 -7.84 -3.93 -9.90
C MET A 1 -6.69 -3.81 -8.92
N ILE A 2 -5.52 -3.36 -9.38
CA ILE A 2 -4.31 -3.24 -8.56
C ILE A 2 -4.00 -1.77 -8.30
N ILE A 3 -3.70 -1.42 -7.06
CA ILE A 3 -3.18 -0.11 -6.66
C ILE A 3 -1.75 -0.30 -6.16
N ALA A 4 -0.79 0.30 -6.86
CA ALA A 4 0.58 0.44 -6.35
C ALA A 4 0.68 1.72 -5.53
N SER A 5 1.03 1.61 -4.25
CA SER A 5 1.14 2.74 -3.32
C SER A 5 2.52 2.79 -2.67
N THR A 6 2.97 4.01 -2.35
CA THR A 6 4.15 4.23 -1.52
C THR A 6 3.80 5.16 -0.38
N ARG A 7 4.43 4.96 0.78
CA ARG A 7 4.25 5.81 1.95
C ARG A 7 5.60 6.14 2.57
N GLY A 8 5.83 7.41 2.83
CA GLY A 8 7.11 7.89 3.38
C GLY A 8 7.37 7.36 4.80
N GLY A 9 6.36 7.37 5.66
CA GLY A 9 6.40 6.82 7.02
C GLY A 9 5.43 5.64 7.19
N TYR A 10 5.31 5.14 8.42
CA TYR A 10 4.48 3.98 8.74
C TYR A 10 3.08 4.38 9.25
N TYR A 11 2.05 3.99 8.50
CA TYR A 11 0.64 4.25 8.78
C TYR A 11 -0.18 2.94 8.82
N GLY A 12 0.48 1.80 9.08
CA GLY A 12 -0.19 0.52 9.30
C GLY A 12 -1.01 0.53 10.59
N ALA A 13 -1.92 -0.44 10.73
CA ALA A 13 -2.83 -0.54 11.88
C ALA A 13 -2.12 -0.56 13.24
N ASP A 14 -0.88 -1.07 13.28
CA ASP A 14 -0.08 -1.20 14.50
C ASP A 14 0.75 0.06 14.83
N THR A 15 0.56 1.18 14.12
CA THR A 15 1.31 2.42 14.36
C THR A 15 0.45 3.51 15.02
N PRO A 16 1.04 4.42 15.82
CA PRO A 16 0.33 5.59 16.35
C PRO A 16 -0.26 6.50 15.26
N MET A 17 0.25 6.39 14.02
CA MET A 17 -0.15 7.21 12.88
C MET A 17 -1.27 6.55 12.06
N ALA A 18 -1.77 5.37 12.44
CA ALA A 18 -2.82 4.64 11.71
C ALA A 18 -4.06 5.50 11.39
N ALA A 19 -4.47 6.35 12.34
CA ALA A 19 -5.63 7.24 12.17
C ALA A 19 -5.42 8.32 11.09
N LEU A 20 -4.19 8.57 10.66
CA LEU A 20 -3.84 9.52 9.60
C LEU A 20 -3.71 8.85 8.23
N GLU A 21 -3.94 7.55 8.14
CA GLU A 21 -4.08 6.86 6.86
C GLU A 21 -5.41 7.25 6.23
N HIS A 22 -5.37 8.06 5.19
CA HIS A 22 -6.57 8.45 4.43
C HIS A 22 -6.53 8.01 2.98
N GLN A 23 -5.36 7.68 2.44
CA GLN A 23 -5.18 7.43 1.02
C GLN A 23 -5.85 6.11 0.59
N GLU A 24 -5.48 4.99 1.20
CA GLU A 24 -6.01 3.68 0.84
C GLU A 24 -7.44 3.51 1.31
N SER A 25 -7.77 3.98 2.52
CA SER A 25 -9.14 3.96 3.04
C SER A 25 -10.10 4.75 2.15
N HIS A 26 -9.69 5.93 1.65
CA HIS A 26 -10.47 6.69 0.69
C HIS A 26 -10.62 5.98 -0.65
N LEU A 27 -9.52 5.46 -1.22
CA LEU A 27 -9.55 4.75 -2.50
C LEU A 27 -10.46 3.52 -2.44
N ARG A 28 -10.38 2.70 -1.39
CA ARG A 28 -11.28 1.56 -1.19
C ARG A 28 -12.75 1.99 -1.17
N SER A 29 -13.06 3.04 -0.42
CA SER A 29 -14.44 3.54 -0.30
C SER A 29 -14.95 4.10 -1.63
N PHE A 30 -14.17 4.95 -2.29
CA PHE A 30 -14.54 5.59 -3.55
C PHE A 30 -14.71 4.58 -4.69
N LEU A 31 -13.76 3.66 -4.84
CA LEU A 31 -13.80 2.68 -5.92
C LEU A 31 -14.86 1.59 -5.65
N GLY A 32 -15.07 1.23 -4.38
CA GLY A 32 -16.19 0.39 -3.97
C GLY A 32 -17.54 1.02 -4.31
N PHE A 33 -17.70 2.34 -4.11
CA PHE A 33 -18.90 3.08 -4.54
C PHE A 33 -19.11 3.00 -6.06
N LEU A 34 -18.04 2.98 -6.85
CA LEU A 34 -18.11 2.79 -8.31
C LEU A 34 -18.31 1.32 -8.74
N GLY A 35 -18.44 0.39 -7.78
CA GLY A 35 -18.63 -1.04 -8.05
C GLY A 35 -17.33 -1.86 -8.20
N ILE A 36 -16.16 -1.24 -7.99
CA ILE A 36 -14.87 -1.93 -8.04
C ILE A 36 -14.54 -2.47 -6.64
N THR A 37 -15.02 -3.67 -6.35
CA THR A 37 -14.90 -4.29 -5.03
C THR A 37 -13.66 -5.18 -4.88
N GLN A 38 -13.13 -5.70 -6.00
CA GLN A 38 -11.91 -6.52 -6.01
C GLN A 38 -10.67 -5.63 -6.17
N LEU A 39 -10.15 -5.20 -5.03
CA LEU A 39 -9.02 -4.29 -4.91
C LEU A 39 -7.85 -4.95 -4.21
N GLU A 40 -6.75 -5.06 -4.92
CA GLU A 40 -5.46 -5.46 -4.37
C GLU A 40 -4.56 -4.23 -4.27
N ILE A 41 -3.95 -4.05 -3.10
CA ILE A 41 -3.01 -2.96 -2.87
C ILE A 41 -1.64 -3.58 -2.62
N VAL A 42 -0.69 -3.20 -3.47
CA VAL A 42 0.73 -3.44 -3.23
C VAL A 42 1.34 -2.17 -2.68
N ARG A 43 2.00 -2.27 -1.53
CA ARG A 43 2.50 -1.10 -0.80
C ARG A 43 3.98 -1.23 -0.45
N ALA A 44 4.74 -0.18 -0.77
CA ALA A 44 6.06 0.07 -0.19
C ALA A 44 5.96 1.18 0.87
N GLU A 45 6.03 0.81 2.15
CA GLU A 45 5.89 1.73 3.29
C GLU A 45 7.23 1.98 3.99
N GLY A 46 7.45 3.21 4.48
CA GLY A 46 8.70 3.60 5.13
C GLY A 46 9.79 4.09 4.16
N VAL A 47 9.43 4.43 2.91
CA VAL A 47 10.42 4.78 1.86
C VAL A 47 11.20 6.07 2.12
N LYS A 48 10.83 6.86 3.14
CA LYS A 48 11.56 8.06 3.59
C LYS A 48 12.17 7.93 4.99
N VAL A 49 12.08 6.76 5.63
CA VAL A 49 12.62 6.54 6.98
C VAL A 49 14.14 6.41 6.96
N SER A 50 14.67 5.60 6.05
CA SER A 50 16.10 5.44 5.78
C SER A 50 16.29 4.78 4.42
N ASP A 51 17.52 4.78 3.89
CA ASP A 51 17.83 4.08 2.64
C ASP A 51 17.63 2.56 2.76
N GLU A 52 17.95 2.00 3.93
CA GLU A 52 17.72 0.58 4.22
C GLU A 52 16.22 0.23 4.27
N ALA A 53 15.42 1.02 5.00
CA ALA A 53 13.98 0.83 5.07
C ALA A 53 13.34 0.95 3.68
N ARG A 54 13.81 1.89 2.86
CA ARG A 54 13.39 2.04 1.47
C ARG A 54 13.71 0.81 0.63
N ALA A 55 14.94 0.28 0.72
CA ALA A 55 15.34 -0.90 -0.03
C ALA A 55 14.49 -2.13 0.34
N GLN A 56 14.27 -2.36 1.64
CA GLN A 56 13.43 -3.46 2.14
C GLN A 56 11.98 -3.32 1.68
N ALA A 57 11.40 -2.12 1.81
CA ALA A 57 10.02 -1.85 1.40
C ALA A 57 9.80 -2.06 -0.10
N LEU A 58 10.76 -1.66 -0.93
CA LEU A 58 10.70 -1.87 -2.38
C LEU A 58 10.88 -3.35 -2.73
N SER A 59 11.81 -4.08 -2.09
CA SER A 59 11.98 -5.52 -2.32
C SER A 59 10.69 -6.27 -2.03
N ALA A 60 10.09 -6.06 -0.87
CA ALA A 60 8.84 -6.71 -0.48
C ALA A 60 7.69 -6.36 -1.45
N ALA A 61 7.58 -5.11 -1.89
CA ALA A 61 6.57 -4.71 -2.87
C ALA A 61 6.78 -5.38 -4.23
N PHE A 62 8.02 -5.49 -4.71
CA PHE A 62 8.32 -6.18 -5.96
C PHE A 62 8.10 -7.69 -5.88
N GLU A 63 8.41 -8.31 -4.75
CA GLU A 63 8.06 -9.72 -4.48
C GLU A 63 6.54 -9.93 -4.53
N GLN A 64 5.77 -9.03 -3.89
CA GLN A 64 4.31 -9.09 -3.95
C GLN A 64 3.79 -8.91 -5.38
N ILE A 65 4.35 -7.99 -6.16
CA ILE A 65 4.01 -7.81 -7.59
C ILE A 65 4.28 -9.10 -8.38
N GLY A 66 5.42 -9.76 -8.14
CA GLY A 66 5.77 -11.02 -8.81
C GLY A 66 4.84 -12.19 -8.47
N ALA A 67 4.18 -12.14 -7.31
CA ALA A 67 3.20 -13.13 -6.89
C ALA A 67 1.77 -12.86 -7.42
N LEU A 68 1.52 -11.68 -8.01
CA LEU A 68 0.22 -11.36 -8.59
C LEU A 68 -0.08 -12.29 -9.77
N GLN A 69 -1.18 -13.03 -9.68
CA GLN A 69 -1.66 -13.82 -10.80
C GLN A 69 -2.47 -12.93 -11.74
N ALA A 70 -2.23 -13.04 -13.04
CA ALA A 70 -3.12 -12.45 -14.03
C ALA A 70 -4.49 -13.15 -13.92
N ALA A 71 -5.54 -12.35 -13.79
CA ALA A 71 -6.93 -12.82 -13.85
C ALA A 71 -7.33 -13.18 -15.28
#